data_AF-A0A1H7NG43-F1
#
_entry.id   AF-A0A1H7NG43-F1
#
_cell.length_a   1.000
_cell.length_b   1.000
_cell.length_c   1.000
_cell.angle_alpha   90.00
_cell.angle_beta   90.00
_cell.angle_gamma   90.00
#
_symmetry.space_group_name_H-M   'P 1'
#
loop_
_entity.id
_entity.type
_entity.pdbx_description
1 polymer ?
#
loop_
_entity_poly.entity_id
_entity_poly.type
_entity_poly.pdbx_seq_one_letter_code
_entity_poly.pdbx_strand_id
1 'polypeptide(L)'
;MFIDISTNHTTGIMNDIDVDSAEHYGYADEFFALDLRDEAQALYAIRTWLLPGTEYWTPTGRYQRREACRFALMLGHGFGCGRCWLPGIDTMPDVGPVSEALGTRAFRRFHFLVWQELFPEEPFRPRPLSVYRQRVDHGFDAHPDWPADWGTPQYKPWPPHILAPARFLHP
;
A
#
# COMPACT_ATOMS: atom_id res chain seq x y z
N MET A 1 -21.24 13.40 -1.36
CA MET A 1 -21.32 11.93 -1.36
C MET A 1 -20.07 11.39 -0.69
N PHE A 2 -20.20 10.44 0.24
CA PHE A 2 -19.06 9.83 0.92
C PHE A 2 -18.49 8.67 0.10
N ILE A 3 -17.20 8.40 0.28
CA ILE A 3 -16.51 7.21 -0.25
C ILE A 3 -16.33 6.24 0.90
N ASP A 4 -16.94 5.07 0.78
CA ASP A 4 -16.76 3.99 1.74
C ASP A 4 -15.48 3.24 1.39
N ILE A 5 -14.61 3.02 2.37
CA ILE A 5 -13.35 2.25 2.22
C ILE A 5 -13.15 1.31 3.41
N SER A 6 -12.39 0.25 3.17
CA SER A 6 -11.75 -0.52 4.24
C SER A 6 -10.25 -0.34 4.14
N THR A 7 -9.59 -0.16 5.29
CA THR A 7 -8.13 -0.14 5.34
C THR A 7 -7.53 -1.50 5.00
N ASN A 8 -8.27 -2.61 5.14
CA ASN A 8 -7.77 -3.93 4.75
C ASN A 8 -7.73 -4.11 3.23
N HIS A 9 -8.38 -3.24 2.45
CA HIS A 9 -8.25 -3.27 1.00
C HIS A 9 -6.85 -2.83 0.52
N THR A 10 -6.01 -2.27 1.42
CA THR A 10 -4.59 -2.07 1.12
C THR A 10 -3.74 -3.32 1.38
N THR A 11 -4.30 -4.33 2.08
CA THR A 11 -3.67 -5.63 2.26
C THR A 11 -3.73 -6.40 0.94
N GLY A 12 -2.61 -6.98 0.52
CA GLY A 12 -2.51 -7.68 -0.77
C GLY A 12 -2.41 -6.76 -1.99
N ILE A 13 -2.16 -5.45 -1.79
CA ILE A 13 -1.74 -4.54 -2.87
C ILE A 13 -0.31 -4.82 -3.33
N MET A 14 0.49 -5.35 -2.42
CA MET A 14 1.82 -5.87 -2.70
C MET A 14 1.89 -7.31 -2.20
N ASN A 15 2.63 -8.14 -2.93
CA ASN A 15 2.98 -9.49 -2.49
C ASN A 15 3.89 -9.40 -1.27
N ASP A 16 3.68 -10.32 -0.33
CA ASP A 16 4.59 -10.52 0.77
C ASP A 16 5.88 -11.14 0.23
N ILE A 17 7.00 -10.44 0.39
CA ILE A 17 8.33 -10.98 0.09
C ILE A 17 9.07 -11.12 1.41
N ASP A 18 8.99 -12.34 1.96
CA ASP A 18 9.85 -12.78 3.04
C ASP A 18 11.08 -13.52 2.47
N VAL A 19 12.14 -13.58 3.29
CA VAL A 19 13.42 -14.18 2.88
C VAL A 19 13.25 -15.65 2.51
N ASP A 20 12.49 -16.42 3.29
CA ASP A 20 12.31 -17.86 3.06
C ASP A 20 11.63 -18.11 1.71
N SER A 21 10.59 -17.34 1.40
CA SER A 21 9.91 -17.37 0.10
C SER A 21 10.85 -16.98 -1.04
N ALA A 22 11.61 -15.90 -0.88
CA ALA A 22 12.54 -15.44 -1.90
C ALA A 22 13.69 -16.44 -2.16
N GLU A 23 14.19 -17.09 -1.11
CA GLU A 23 15.19 -18.16 -1.20
C GLU A 23 14.61 -19.40 -1.87
N HIS A 24 13.41 -19.82 -1.45
CA HIS A 24 12.71 -20.98 -2.02
C HIS A 24 12.49 -20.85 -3.53
N TYR A 25 12.14 -19.65 -3.99
CA TYR A 25 11.91 -19.36 -5.41
C TYR A 25 13.17 -18.84 -6.14
N GLY A 26 14.32 -18.78 -5.47
CA GLY A 26 15.63 -18.52 -6.07
C GLY A 26 15.89 -17.09 -6.53
N TYR A 27 15.19 -16.10 -5.97
CA TYR A 27 15.38 -14.68 -6.32
C TYR A 27 15.85 -13.81 -5.14
N ALA A 28 16.10 -14.39 -3.96
CA ALA A 28 16.56 -13.67 -2.77
C ALA A 28 17.81 -12.80 -3.04
N ASP A 29 18.86 -13.39 -3.61
CA ASP A 29 20.13 -12.69 -3.88
C ASP A 29 19.92 -11.46 -4.78
N GLU A 30 19.09 -11.59 -5.81
CA GLU A 30 18.82 -10.50 -6.75
C GLU A 30 17.96 -9.42 -6.10
N PHE A 31 16.84 -9.80 -5.47
CA PHE A 31 15.92 -8.84 -4.87
C PHE A 31 16.57 -8.07 -3.72
N PHE A 32 17.25 -8.76 -2.80
CA PHE A 32 17.85 -8.14 -1.62
C PHE A 32 19.17 -7.40 -1.92
N ALA A 33 19.73 -7.55 -3.12
CA ALA A 33 20.85 -6.72 -3.59
C ALA A 33 20.42 -5.35 -4.13
N LEU A 34 19.11 -5.12 -4.35
CA LEU A 34 18.61 -3.86 -4.89
C LEU A 34 18.64 -2.72 -3.86
N ASP A 35 18.77 -1.49 -4.35
CA ASP A 35 18.51 -0.27 -3.60
C ASP A 35 17.19 0.36 -4.05
N LEU A 36 16.11 0.09 -3.32
CA LEU A 36 14.76 0.59 -3.70
C LEU A 36 14.59 2.11 -3.50
N ARG A 37 15.64 2.83 -3.07
CA ARG A 37 15.66 4.30 -3.13
C ARG A 37 15.93 4.81 -4.54
N ASP A 38 16.59 4.01 -5.37
CA ASP A 38 16.75 4.26 -6.79
C ASP A 38 15.47 3.89 -7.54
N GLU A 39 15.01 4.81 -8.39
CA GLU A 39 13.71 4.65 -9.05
C GLU A 39 13.71 3.51 -10.07
N ALA A 40 14.79 3.32 -10.81
CA ALA A 40 14.87 2.27 -11.81
C ALA A 40 14.87 0.88 -11.15
N GLN A 41 15.64 0.73 -10.07
CA GLN A 41 15.64 -0.51 -9.27
C GLN A 41 14.31 -0.76 -8.55
N ALA A 42 13.69 0.29 -8.01
CA ALA A 42 12.36 0.18 -7.41
C ALA A 42 11.30 -0.29 -8.43
N LEU A 43 11.25 0.33 -9.61
CA LEU A 43 10.30 -0.06 -10.66
C LEU A 43 10.56 -1.49 -11.16
N TYR A 44 11.83 -1.88 -11.27
CA TYR A 44 12.20 -3.25 -11.59
C TYR A 44 11.65 -4.22 -10.53
N ALA A 45 11.90 -3.98 -9.26
CA ALA A 45 11.40 -4.83 -8.17
C ALA A 45 9.86 -4.89 -8.12
N ILE A 46 9.20 -3.74 -8.32
CA ILE A 46 7.74 -3.63 -8.33
C ILE A 46 7.14 -4.54 -9.39
N ARG A 47 7.62 -4.42 -10.63
CA ARG A 47 7.09 -5.16 -11.79
C ARG A 47 7.42 -6.64 -11.75
N THR A 48 8.56 -7.01 -11.17
CA THR A 48 9.03 -8.40 -11.19
C THR A 48 8.43 -9.24 -10.06
N TRP A 49 8.31 -8.70 -8.85
CA TRP A 49 7.93 -9.52 -7.67
C TRP A 49 6.83 -8.93 -6.80
N LEU A 50 6.76 -7.60 -6.66
CA LEU A 50 5.92 -7.01 -5.62
C LEU A 50 4.47 -6.80 -6.02
N LEU A 51 4.15 -6.67 -7.31
CA LEU A 51 2.75 -6.53 -7.73
C LEU A 51 2.03 -7.88 -7.75
N PRO A 52 0.83 -7.98 -7.18
CA PRO A 52 -0.01 -9.16 -7.30
C PRO A 52 -0.55 -9.29 -8.72
N GLY A 53 -1.07 -10.49 -9.05
CA GLY A 53 -1.95 -10.64 -10.21
C GLY A 53 -3.20 -9.77 -10.04
N THR A 54 -3.37 -8.75 -10.88
CA THR A 54 -4.49 -7.79 -10.82
C THR A 54 -5.57 -8.06 -11.86
N GLU A 55 -5.34 -9.03 -12.75
CA GLU A 55 -6.22 -9.40 -13.87
C GLU A 55 -7.61 -9.87 -13.44
N TYR A 56 -7.75 -10.30 -12.18
CA TYR A 56 -9.01 -10.79 -11.62
C TYR A 56 -9.81 -9.73 -10.86
N TRP A 57 -9.28 -8.51 -10.72
CA TRP A 57 -9.99 -7.44 -10.01
C TRP A 57 -11.16 -6.93 -10.85
N THR A 58 -12.35 -6.90 -10.26
CA THR A 58 -13.51 -6.27 -10.91
C THR A 58 -13.33 -4.75 -10.92
N PRO A 59 -14.02 -4.00 -11.80
CA PRO A 59 -13.98 -2.54 -11.77
C PRO A 59 -14.31 -1.96 -10.39
N THR A 60 -15.24 -2.59 -9.67
CA THR A 60 -15.60 -2.21 -8.30
C THR A 60 -14.47 -2.51 -7.32
N GLY A 61 -13.90 -3.72 -7.33
CA GLY A 61 -12.81 -4.06 -6.42
C GLY A 61 -11.54 -3.25 -6.68
N ARG A 62 -11.23 -2.97 -7.96
CA ARG A 62 -10.15 -2.04 -8.36
C ARG A 62 -10.41 -0.63 -7.82
N TYR A 63 -11.64 -0.14 -7.92
CA TYR A 63 -12.03 1.16 -7.35
C TYR A 63 -11.82 1.19 -5.82
N GLN A 64 -12.28 0.15 -5.10
CA GLN A 64 -12.15 0.07 -3.65
C GLN A 64 -10.69 0.09 -3.20
N ARG A 65 -9.86 -0.77 -3.80
CA ARG A 65 -8.41 -0.82 -3.56
C ARG A 65 -7.72 0.50 -3.84
N ARG A 66 -8.05 1.14 -4.97
CA ARG A 66 -7.51 2.46 -5.32
C ARG A 66 -7.88 3.53 -4.30
N GLU A 67 -9.12 3.61 -3.86
CA GLU A 67 -9.52 4.60 -2.86
C GLU A 67 -8.86 4.32 -1.49
N ALA A 68 -8.73 3.05 -1.09
CA ALA A 68 -8.03 2.67 0.12
C ALA A 68 -6.53 3.03 0.06
N CYS A 69 -5.84 2.74 -1.05
CA CYS A 69 -4.45 3.15 -1.27
C CYS A 69 -4.29 4.67 -1.24
N ARG A 70 -5.23 5.41 -1.84
CA ARG A 70 -5.18 6.88 -1.81
C ARG A 70 -5.28 7.38 -0.38
N PHE A 71 -6.21 6.83 0.39
CA PHE A 71 -6.37 7.14 1.80
C PHE A 71 -5.09 6.85 2.59
N ALA A 72 -4.47 5.67 2.41
CA ALA A 72 -3.21 5.31 3.06
C ALA A 72 -2.06 6.27 2.72
N LEU A 73 -1.88 6.62 1.44
CA LEU A 73 -0.84 7.57 1.02
C LEU A 73 -1.02 8.96 1.63
N MET A 74 -2.27 9.44 1.77
CA MET A 74 -2.54 10.73 2.40
C MET A 74 -2.21 10.76 3.90
N LEU A 75 -2.23 9.58 4.55
CA LEU A 75 -1.79 9.41 5.93
C LEU A 75 -0.27 9.17 6.04
N GLY A 76 0.42 9.00 4.90
CA GLY A 76 1.84 8.62 4.86
C GLY A 76 2.10 7.16 5.24
N HIS A 77 1.09 6.30 5.13
CA HIS A 77 1.21 4.86 5.33
C HIS A 77 1.54 4.14 4.02
N GLY A 78 2.16 2.96 4.15
CA GLY A 78 2.45 2.07 3.02
C GLY A 78 1.31 1.13 2.68
N PHE A 79 1.58 0.24 1.73
CA PHE A 79 0.67 -0.80 1.26
C PHE A 79 1.17 -2.17 1.71
N GLY A 80 0.28 -3.16 1.74
CA GLY A 80 0.66 -4.54 2.05
C GLY A 80 0.65 -4.89 3.54
N CYS A 81 1.12 -6.09 3.82
CA CYS A 81 1.26 -6.65 5.15
C CYS A 81 2.66 -6.29 5.69
N GLY A 82 2.78 -5.98 6.99
CA GLY A 82 4.02 -5.52 7.62
C GLY A 82 5.17 -6.55 7.68
N ARG A 83 5.20 -7.50 6.75
CA ARG A 83 6.20 -8.55 6.60
C ARG A 83 7.10 -8.37 5.37
N CYS A 84 6.78 -7.46 4.45
CA CYS A 84 7.69 -7.12 3.35
C CYS A 84 8.87 -6.34 3.89
N TRP A 85 10.09 -6.88 3.78
CA TRP A 85 11.30 -6.11 3.99
C TRP A 85 11.73 -5.48 2.66
N LEU A 86 11.81 -4.15 2.61
CA LEU A 86 12.13 -3.37 1.42
C LEU A 86 13.62 -2.97 1.42
N PRO A 87 14.47 -3.64 0.62
CA PRO A 87 15.91 -3.39 0.64
C PRO A 87 16.25 -1.93 0.30
N GLY A 88 17.17 -1.34 1.07
CA GLY A 88 17.57 0.07 0.94
C GLY A 88 16.57 1.09 1.53
N ILE A 89 15.33 0.69 1.81
CA ILE A 89 14.31 1.53 2.46
C ILE A 89 14.21 1.18 3.95
N ASP A 90 14.03 -0.11 4.24
CA ASP A 90 14.00 -0.61 5.61
C ASP A 90 15.43 -0.79 6.13
N THR A 91 15.65 -0.46 7.39
CA THR A 91 16.90 -0.80 8.07
C THR A 91 16.97 -2.30 8.26
N MET A 92 17.97 -2.97 7.66
CA MET A 92 18.40 -4.27 8.20
C MET A 92 18.76 -4.06 9.68
N PRO A 93 18.42 -5.00 10.58
CA PRO A 93 18.81 -4.89 11.98
C PRO A 93 20.33 -4.71 12.19
N ASP A 94 21.13 -5.18 11.23
CA ASP A 94 22.59 -5.30 11.36
C ASP A 94 23.37 -4.18 10.64
N VAL A 95 22.69 -3.41 9.78
CA VAL A 95 23.29 -2.29 9.04
C VAL A 95 22.78 -1.02 9.72
N GLY A 96 23.67 -0.33 10.43
CA GLY A 96 23.36 0.77 11.35
C GLY A 96 22.29 1.78 10.88
N PRO A 97 21.69 2.53 11.81
CA PRO A 97 20.41 3.19 11.59
C PRO A 97 20.42 4.12 10.38
N VAL A 98 19.54 3.85 9.41
CA VAL A 98 19.11 4.85 8.44
C VAL A 98 18.36 5.93 9.21
N SER A 99 18.63 7.20 8.91
CA SER A 99 17.86 8.32 9.48
C SER A 99 16.37 8.08 9.25
N GLU A 100 15.58 8.05 10.33
CA GLU A 100 14.13 7.81 10.30
C GLU A 100 13.41 8.72 9.31
N ALA A 101 13.87 9.98 9.16
CA ALA A 101 13.34 10.95 8.21
C ALA A 101 13.65 10.59 6.74
N LEU A 102 14.85 10.07 6.46
CA LEU A 102 15.24 9.61 5.12
C LEU A 102 14.52 8.31 4.76
N GLY A 103 14.41 7.37 5.71
CA GLY A 103 13.60 6.16 5.58
C GLY A 103 12.15 6.50 5.27
N THR A 104 11.56 7.45 5.99
CA THR A 104 10.17 7.89 5.76
C THR A 104 9.97 8.51 4.36
N ARG A 105 10.93 9.30 3.86
CA ARG A 105 10.83 9.89 2.50
C ARG A 105 10.96 8.84 1.41
N ALA A 106 11.95 7.95 1.51
CA ALA A 106 12.16 6.87 0.56
C ALA A 106 10.96 5.92 0.55
N PHE A 107 10.47 5.54 1.73
CA PHE A 107 9.27 4.73 1.92
C PHE A 107 8.05 5.33 1.21
N ARG A 108 7.79 6.63 1.42
CA ARG A 108 6.68 7.31 0.73
C ARG A 108 6.86 7.31 -0.78
N ARG A 109 8.05 7.67 -1.28
CA ARG A 109 8.34 7.68 -2.72
C ARG A 109 8.10 6.31 -3.34
N PHE A 110 8.59 5.26 -2.70
CA PHE A 110 8.41 3.89 -3.15
C PHE A 110 6.92 3.53 -3.29
N HIS A 111 6.10 3.83 -2.28
CA HIS A 111 4.67 3.57 -2.34
C HIS A 111 3.93 4.43 -3.38
N PHE A 112 4.44 5.62 -3.68
CA PHE A 112 3.95 6.39 -4.84
C PHE A 112 4.27 5.71 -6.18
N LEU A 113 5.44 5.07 -6.32
CA LEU A 113 5.76 4.28 -7.52
C LEU A 113 4.82 3.07 -7.64
N VAL A 114 4.55 2.38 -6.53
CA VAL A 114 3.57 1.27 -6.49
C VAL A 114 2.19 1.75 -6.94
N TRP A 115 1.73 2.92 -6.48
CA TRP A 115 0.48 3.52 -6.95
C TRP A 115 0.48 3.74 -8.47
N GLN A 116 1.55 4.33 -9.00
CA GLN A 116 1.65 4.67 -10.42
C GLN A 116 1.63 3.43 -11.31
N GLU A 117 2.28 2.36 -10.88
CA GLU A 117 2.29 1.09 -11.60
C GLU A 117 0.94 0.36 -11.52
N LEU A 118 0.25 0.42 -10.37
CA LEU A 118 -1.05 -0.23 -10.21
C LEU A 118 -2.20 0.51 -10.87
N PHE A 119 -2.19 1.84 -10.84
CA PHE A 119 -3.28 2.70 -11.32
C PHE A 119 -2.78 3.74 -12.33
N PRO A 120 -2.14 3.32 -13.45
CA PRO A 120 -1.53 4.24 -14.41
C PRO A 120 -2.54 5.19 -15.06
N GLU A 121 -3.82 4.81 -15.11
CA GLU A 121 -4.90 5.62 -15.64
C GLU A 121 -5.34 6.78 -14.72
N GLU A 122 -4.94 6.77 -13.44
CA GLU A 122 -5.39 7.72 -12.42
C GLU A 122 -4.19 8.40 -11.73
N PRO A 123 -3.81 9.62 -12.16
CA PRO A 123 -2.81 10.40 -11.46
C PRO A 123 -3.19 10.59 -9.98
N PHE A 124 -2.22 10.47 -9.08
CA PHE A 124 -2.47 10.69 -7.67
C PHE A 124 -2.94 12.13 -7.44
N ARG A 125 -4.13 12.27 -6.86
CA ARG A 125 -4.70 13.54 -6.42
C ARG A 125 -5.21 13.36 -4.99
N PRO A 126 -4.70 14.13 -4.01
CA PRO A 126 -5.17 14.04 -2.64
C PRO A 126 -6.66 14.46 -2.58
N ARG A 127 -7.39 13.86 -1.65
CA ARG A 127 -8.79 14.17 -1.34
C ARG A 127 -8.93 14.47 0.15
N PRO A 128 -9.82 15.39 0.57
CA PRO A 128 -10.00 15.65 1.98
C PRO A 128 -10.37 14.35 2.73
N LEU A 129 -9.69 14.02 3.84
CA LEU A 129 -9.98 12.81 4.61
C LEU A 129 -11.46 12.72 5.05
N SER A 130 -12.12 13.87 5.20
CA SER A 130 -13.54 13.99 5.55
C SER A 130 -14.51 13.41 4.51
N VAL A 131 -14.06 13.13 3.28
CA VAL A 131 -14.93 12.47 2.27
C VAL A 131 -14.97 10.95 2.44
N TYR A 132 -14.07 10.38 3.25
CA TYR A 132 -13.95 8.94 3.48
C TYR A 132 -14.67 8.49 4.74
N ARG A 133 -15.33 7.33 4.66
CA ARG A 133 -15.91 6.62 5.81
C ARG A 133 -15.33 5.23 5.90
N GLN A 134 -15.01 4.80 7.11
CA GLN A 134 -14.55 3.44 7.35
C GLN A 134 -15.75 2.49 7.38
N ARG A 135 -15.86 1.64 6.37
CA ARG A 135 -16.83 0.56 6.32
C ARG A 135 -16.17 -0.73 6.79
N VAL A 136 -16.81 -1.45 7.71
CA VAL A 136 -16.19 -2.53 8.50
C VAL A 136 -16.97 -3.85 8.48
N ASP A 137 -18.08 -3.94 7.74
CA ASP A 137 -18.76 -5.21 7.55
C ASP A 137 -17.89 -6.20 6.75
N HIS A 138 -17.89 -7.46 7.20
CA HIS A 138 -17.00 -8.52 6.69
C HIS A 138 -17.12 -8.71 5.17
N GLY A 139 -18.34 -8.65 4.62
CA GLY A 139 -18.55 -8.83 3.19
C GLY A 139 -17.82 -7.77 2.36
N PHE A 140 -17.96 -6.50 2.74
CA PHE A 140 -17.23 -5.42 2.08
C PHE A 140 -15.72 -5.54 2.28
N ASP A 141 -15.29 -5.90 3.49
CA ASP A 141 -13.89 -6.02 3.86
C ASP A 141 -13.15 -7.14 3.10
N ALA A 142 -13.69 -8.36 3.14
CA ALA A 142 -13.08 -9.56 2.59
C ALA A 142 -13.33 -9.74 1.09
N HIS A 143 -14.39 -9.14 0.56
CA HIS A 143 -14.86 -9.38 -0.81
C HIS A 143 -15.04 -8.09 -1.61
N PRO A 144 -14.00 -7.24 -1.77
CA PRO A 144 -14.11 -5.97 -2.50
C PRO A 144 -14.54 -6.14 -3.96
N ASP A 145 -14.29 -7.31 -4.54
CA ASP A 145 -14.65 -7.64 -5.92
C ASP A 145 -16.10 -8.13 -6.10
N TRP A 146 -16.81 -8.47 -5.01
CA TRP A 146 -18.16 -9.06 -5.04
C TRP A 146 -19.18 -8.23 -4.24
N PRO A 147 -19.73 -7.15 -4.83
CA PRO A 147 -20.70 -6.28 -4.14
C PRO A 147 -21.97 -6.97 -3.63
N ALA A 148 -22.34 -8.09 -4.24
CA ALA A 148 -23.48 -8.90 -3.79
C ALA A 148 -23.28 -9.46 -2.38
N ASP A 149 -22.04 -9.68 -1.94
CA ASP A 149 -21.70 -10.28 -0.65
C ASP A 149 -21.49 -9.24 0.46
N TRP A 150 -21.50 -7.94 0.13
CA TRP A 150 -21.21 -6.88 1.09
C TRP A 150 -22.26 -6.78 2.19
N GLY A 151 -23.52 -7.15 1.92
CA GLY A 151 -24.60 -7.03 2.90
C GLY A 151 -24.87 -5.60 3.34
N THR A 152 -25.37 -5.45 4.57
CA THR A 152 -25.76 -4.13 5.13
C THR A 152 -24.52 -3.36 5.61
N PRO A 153 -24.31 -2.11 5.16
CA PRO A 153 -23.15 -1.32 5.56
C PRO A 153 -23.06 -1.11 7.08
N GLN A 154 -21.89 -1.37 7.63
CA GLN A 154 -21.54 -1.06 9.03
C GLN A 154 -20.36 -0.10 9.05
N TYR A 155 -20.44 0.92 9.90
CA TYR A 155 -19.45 1.99 9.93
C TYR A 155 -18.80 2.12 11.30
N LYS A 156 -17.52 2.49 11.30
CA LYS A 156 -16.77 2.82 12.51
C LYS A 156 -16.18 4.23 12.38
N PRO A 157 -16.13 5.03 13.47
CA PRO A 157 -15.34 6.25 13.45
C PRO A 157 -13.87 5.92 13.23
N TRP A 158 -13.17 6.80 12.51
CA TRP A 158 -11.72 6.72 12.40
C TRP A 158 -11.08 6.81 13.79
N PRO A 159 -10.08 5.97 14.10
CA PRO A 159 -9.27 6.15 15.29
C PRO A 159 -8.72 7.59 15.39
N PRO A 160 -8.65 8.20 16.58
CA PRO A 160 -8.22 9.60 16.72
C PRO A 160 -6.84 9.90 16.14
N HIS A 161 -5.93 8.91 16.12
CA HIS A 161 -4.58 9.04 15.56
C HIS A 161 -4.55 9.05 14.02
N ILE A 162 -5.59 8.55 13.35
CA ILE A 162 -5.71 8.59 11.88
C ILE A 162 -6.12 9.98 11.39
N LEU A 163 -6.95 10.69 12.16
CA LEU A 163 -7.43 12.03 11.80
C LEU A 163 -6.60 13.17 12.39
N ALA A 164 -5.62 12.86 13.23
CA ALA A 164 -4.64 13.86 13.64
C ALA A 164 -3.94 14.37 12.37
N PRO A 165 -3.87 15.69 12.13
CA PRO A 165 -3.24 16.22 10.93
C PRO A 165 -1.83 15.63 10.84
N ALA A 166 -1.58 14.89 9.76
CA ALA A 166 -0.24 14.44 9.43
C ALA A 166 0.64 15.68 9.47
N ARG A 167 1.55 15.77 10.44
CA ARG A 167 2.46 16.92 10.65
C ARG A 167 3.45 17.12 9.48
N PHE A 168 3.21 16.48 8.33
CA PHE A 168 4.21 16.22 7.30
C PHE A 168 3.62 16.37 5.88
N LEU A 169 2.73 17.34 5.69
CA LEU A 169 2.32 17.85 4.38
C LEU A 169 3.17 19.07 4.01
N HIS A 170 4.48 18.92 3.92
CA HIS A 170 5.29 19.82 3.08
C HIS A 170 6.34 19.00 2.32
N PRO A 171 6.44 19.18 0.98
CA PRO A 171 7.47 18.58 0.16
C PRO A 171 8.88 19.10 0.48
#